data_AF-A0A3D5BSM5-F1
#
_entry.id   AF-A0A3D5BSM5-F1
#
_cell.length_a   1.000
_cell.length_b   1.000
_cell.length_c   1.000
_cell.angle_alpha   90.00
_cell.angle_beta   90.00
_cell.angle_gamma   90.00
#
_symmetry.space_group_name_H-M   'P 1'
#
loop_
_entity.id
_entity.type
_entity.pdbx_description
1 polymer ?
#
loop_
_entity_poly.entity_id
_entity_poly.type
_entity_poly.pdbx_seq_one_letter_code
_entity_poly.pdbx_strand_id
1 'polypeptide(L)'
;MGRVLQVRVLAYTYAEDDVRKAWPLLWKLAFEDNTPGFPHEMKGVLELVRALDDLYQFGDVPDEVRRLLEDGLPRVVKDVKDMQARLADWDPQAANQATDRIEEGLGELEKRVAKP
;
A
#
# COMPACT_ATOMS: atom_id res chain seq x y z
N MET A 1 12.76 25.42 6.92
CA MET A 1 13.22 24.98 5.59
C MET A 1 13.92 26.13 4.87
N GLY A 2 14.95 25.84 4.07
CA GLY A 2 15.62 26.84 3.22
C GLY A 2 14.69 27.35 2.12
N ARG A 3 14.83 28.63 1.74
CA ARG A 3 13.99 29.28 0.72
C ARG A 3 14.26 28.76 -0.70
N VAL A 4 15.44 28.21 -0.96
CA VAL A 4 15.90 27.79 -2.30
C VAL A 4 16.25 26.30 -2.35
N LEU A 5 16.83 25.75 -1.29
CA LEU A 5 17.17 24.32 -1.20
C LEU A 5 16.32 23.65 -0.12
N GLN A 6 15.65 22.56 -0.49
CA GLN A 6 14.87 21.72 0.41
C GLN A 6 15.54 20.35 0.57
N VAL A 7 15.63 19.89 1.82
CA VAL A 7 16.00 18.51 2.15
C VAL A 7 14.71 17.77 2.51
N ARG A 8 14.52 16.58 1.95
CA ARG A 8 13.35 15.72 2.22
C ARG A 8 13.78 14.31 2.59
N VAL A 9 12.99 13.69 3.45
CA VAL A 9 13.06 12.26 3.74
C VAL A 9 11.94 11.60 2.95
N LEU A 10 12.23 10.45 2.35
CA LEU A 10 11.28 9.68 1.55
C LEU A 10 11.39 8.20 1.91
N ALA A 11 10.32 7.45 1.64
CA ALA A 11 10.28 6.00 1.74
C ALA A 11 9.95 5.43 0.36
N TYR A 12 10.63 4.36 -0.03
CA TYR A 12 10.41 3.68 -1.30
C TYR A 12 10.73 2.19 -1.16
N THR A 13 10.13 1.37 -2.02
CA THR A 13 10.44 -0.06 -2.11
C THR A 13 11.73 -0.26 -2.87
N TYR A 14 12.66 -1.05 -2.31
CA TYR A 14 13.94 -1.34 -2.96
C TYR A 14 13.81 -2.37 -4.09
N ALA A 15 13.03 -3.43 -3.89
CA ALA A 15 12.83 -4.51 -4.86
C ALA A 15 11.36 -4.94 -4.94
N GLU A 16 10.78 -4.92 -6.14
CA GLU A 16 9.40 -5.36 -6.39
C GLU A 16 9.19 -6.84 -6.08
N ASP A 17 10.20 -7.66 -6.35
CA ASP A 17 10.15 -9.10 -6.10
C ASP A 17 9.92 -9.42 -4.62
N ASP A 18 10.38 -8.56 -3.70
CA ASP A 18 10.15 -8.76 -2.28
C ASP A 18 8.69 -8.47 -1.90
N VAL A 19 8.07 -7.47 -2.53
CA VAL A 19 6.63 -7.19 -2.37
C VAL A 19 5.80 -8.35 -2.91
N ARG A 20 6.15 -8.86 -4.09
CA ARG A 20 5.47 -10.01 -4.71
C ARG A 20 5.58 -11.27 -3.85
N LYS A 21 6.73 -11.51 -3.22
CA LYS A 21 6.94 -12.67 -2.33
C LYS A 21 6.23 -12.51 -0.99
N ALA A 22 6.17 -11.28 -0.46
CA ALA A 22 5.55 -11.00 0.83
C ALA A 22 4.01 -11.11 0.78
N TRP A 23 3.40 -10.60 -0.29
CA TRP A 23 1.93 -10.58 -0.46
C TRP A 23 1.50 -11.08 -1.85
N PRO A 24 1.70 -12.37 -2.16
CA PRO A 24 1.48 -12.90 -3.51
C PRO A 24 0.02 -12.83 -3.97
N LEU A 25 -0.96 -13.02 -3.09
CA LEU A 25 -2.38 -12.98 -3.46
C LEU A 25 -2.85 -11.54 -3.67
N LEU A 26 -2.47 -10.63 -2.79
CA LEU A 26 -2.74 -9.19 -2.97
C LEU A 26 -2.05 -8.65 -4.22
N TRP A 27 -0.81 -9.07 -4.48
CA TRP A 27 -0.09 -8.74 -5.72
C TRP A 27 -0.88 -9.19 -6.95
N LYS A 28 -1.31 -10.45 -6.96
CA LYS A 28 -2.08 -11.00 -8.07
C LYS A 28 -3.39 -10.22 -8.27
N LEU A 29 -4.11 -9.98 -7.17
CA LEU A 29 -5.37 -9.23 -7.19
C LEU A 29 -5.19 -7.82 -7.77
N ALA A 30 -4.14 -7.13 -7.35
CA ALA A 30 -3.91 -5.71 -7.68
C ALA A 30 -3.23 -5.48 -9.04
N PHE A 31 -2.41 -6.42 -9.52
CA PHE A 31 -1.53 -6.18 -10.67
C PHE A 31 -1.63 -7.20 -11.80
N GLU A 32 -2.28 -8.34 -11.57
CA GLU A 32 -2.49 -9.37 -12.59
C GLU A 32 -3.98 -9.45 -12.95
N ASP A 33 -4.84 -9.73 -11.97
CA ASP A 33 -6.28 -9.90 -12.17
C ASP A 33 -6.99 -8.57 -12.47
N ASN A 34 -6.51 -7.47 -11.87
CA ASN A 34 -7.08 -6.13 -12.07
C ASN A 34 -5.97 -5.13 -12.39
N THR A 35 -5.41 -5.23 -13.60
CA THR A 35 -4.36 -4.31 -14.03
C THR A 35 -4.84 -2.86 -13.96
N PRO A 36 -4.15 -1.97 -13.23
CA PRO A 36 -4.52 -0.57 -13.14
C PRO A 36 -4.56 0.09 -14.52
N GLY A 37 -5.52 0.99 -14.74
CA GLY A 37 -5.69 1.68 -16.04
C GLY A 37 -4.48 2.52 -16.46
N PHE A 38 -3.60 2.86 -15.52
CA PHE A 38 -2.30 3.47 -15.78
C PHE A 38 -1.19 2.57 -15.24
N PRO A 39 -0.20 2.16 -16.06
CA PRO A 39 0.89 1.32 -15.60
C PRO A 39 1.74 2.06 -14.57
N HIS A 40 2.07 1.38 -13.47
CA HIS A 40 3.04 1.88 -12.51
C HIS A 40 4.46 1.65 -13.04
N GLU A 41 5.33 2.65 -12.95
CA GLU A 41 6.76 2.51 -13.28
C GLU A 41 7.47 1.55 -12.33
N MET A 42 6.98 1.46 -11.08
CA MET A 42 7.42 0.49 -10.08
C MET A 42 6.21 -0.08 -9.33
N LYS A 43 6.21 -1.38 -9.03
CA LYS A 43 5.18 -2.05 -8.22
C LYS A 43 5.66 -2.26 -6.77
N GLY A 44 5.76 -1.16 -6.03
CA GLY A 44 6.16 -1.17 -4.62
C GLY A 44 5.00 -1.38 -3.65
N VAL A 45 5.29 -1.25 -2.36
CA VAL A 45 4.30 -1.36 -1.26
C VAL A 45 3.25 -0.26 -1.36
N LEU A 46 3.67 0.97 -1.65
CA LEU A 46 2.75 2.11 -1.77
C LEU A 46 1.85 1.97 -2.99
N GLU A 47 2.40 1.49 -4.10
CA GLU A 47 1.64 1.21 -5.32
C GLU A 47 0.68 0.04 -5.12
N LEU A 48 1.05 -0.99 -4.35
CA LEU A 48 0.14 -2.07 -3.99
C LEU A 48 -1.06 -1.56 -3.19
N VAL A 49 -0.83 -0.76 -2.14
CA VAL A 49 -1.93 -0.18 -1.34
C VAL A 49 -2.81 0.70 -2.22
N ARG A 50 -2.22 1.53 -3.08
CA ARG A 50 -2.97 2.40 -3.98
C ARG A 50 -3.81 1.59 -4.98
N ALA A 51 -3.24 0.57 -5.62
CA ALA A 51 -3.95 -0.26 -6.57
C ALA A 51 -5.13 -1.00 -5.91
N LEU A 52 -4.95 -1.47 -4.67
CA LEU A 52 -6.03 -2.07 -3.89
C LEU A 52 -7.12 -1.06 -3.50
N ASP A 53 -6.75 0.17 -3.13
CA ASP A 53 -7.71 1.24 -2.81
C ASP A 53 -8.50 1.69 -4.05
N ASP A 54 -7.81 1.85 -5.18
CA ASP A 54 -8.44 2.14 -6.47
C ASP A 54 -9.40 1.00 -6.88
N LEU A 55 -8.99 -0.25 -6.69
CA LEU A 55 -9.84 -1.43 -6.93
C LEU A 55 -11.08 -1.45 -6.01
N TYR A 56 -10.90 -1.14 -4.73
CA TYR A 56 -11.99 -1.07 -3.77
C TYR A 56 -12.98 0.07 -4.11
N GLN A 57 -12.49 1.25 -4.46
CA GLN A 57 -13.34 2.42 -4.71
C GLN A 57 -14.02 2.37 -6.08
N PHE A 58 -13.32 1.92 -7.11
CA PHE A 58 -13.75 2.08 -8.51
C PHE A 58 -13.81 0.78 -9.29
N GLY A 59 -13.24 -0.31 -8.77
CA GLY A 59 -13.18 -1.59 -9.45
C GLY A 59 -14.53 -2.30 -9.53
N ASP A 60 -14.75 -3.01 -10.64
CA ASP A 60 -15.85 -3.96 -10.80
C ASP A 60 -15.38 -5.35 -10.33
N VAL A 61 -15.44 -5.56 -9.02
CA VAL A 61 -15.01 -6.82 -8.38
C VAL A 61 -16.20 -7.52 -7.70
N PRO A 62 -16.14 -8.85 -7.54
CA PRO A 62 -17.15 -9.58 -6.78
C PRO A 62 -17.34 -9.00 -5.37
N ASP A 63 -18.57 -9.03 -4.87
CA ASP A 63 -18.92 -8.51 -3.53
C ASP A 63 -18.07 -9.13 -2.41
N GLU A 64 -17.67 -10.39 -2.57
CA GLU A 64 -16.78 -11.09 -1.65
C GLU A 64 -15.40 -10.41 -1.55
N VAL A 65 -14.79 -10.11 -2.70
CA VAL A 65 -13.52 -9.38 -2.77
C VAL A 65 -13.68 -7.97 -2.19
N ARG A 66 -14.78 -7.28 -2.52
CA ARG A 66 -15.06 -5.95 -1.98
C ARG A 66 -15.16 -5.96 -0.46
N ARG A 67 -15.85 -6.94 0.13
CA ARG A 67 -15.97 -7.10 1.60
C ARG A 67 -14.64 -7.46 2.24
N LEU A 68 -13.84 -8.32 1.61
CA LEU A 68 -12.49 -8.65 2.08
C LEU A 68 -11.59 -7.42 2.13
N LEU A 69 -11.66 -6.55 1.12
CA LEU A 69 -10.89 -5.29 1.11
C LEU A 69 -11.43 -4.28 2.12
N GLU A 70 -12.76 -4.14 2.24
CA GLU A 70 -13.39 -3.26 3.23
C GLU A 70 -12.90 -3.56 4.65
N ASP A 71 -12.70 -4.85 4.95
CA ASP A 71 -12.23 -5.34 6.23
C ASP A 71 -10.69 -5.30 6.34
N GLY A 72 -10.15 -4.09 6.40
CA GLY A 72 -8.76 -3.82 6.78
C GLY A 72 -8.04 -2.80 5.90
N LEU A 73 -8.37 -2.72 4.60
CA LEU A 73 -7.72 -1.78 3.68
C LEU A 73 -7.85 -0.31 4.10
N PRO A 74 -9.00 0.18 4.62
CA PRO A 74 -9.11 1.56 5.08
C PRO A 74 -8.11 1.93 6.17
N ARG A 75 -7.74 0.97 7.04
CA ARG A 75 -6.70 1.18 8.07
C ARG A 75 -5.33 1.32 7.40
N VAL A 76 -4.98 0.44 6.47
CA VAL A 76 -3.68 0.48 5.76
C VAL A 76 -3.53 1.79 4.98
N VAL A 77 -4.58 2.23 4.28
CA VAL A 77 -4.61 3.51 3.57
C VAL A 77 -4.40 4.69 4.53
N LYS A 78 -5.00 4.62 5.73
CA LYS A 78 -4.79 5.63 6.77
C LYS A 78 -3.34 5.63 7.28
N ASP A 79 -2.74 4.46 7.48
CA ASP A 79 -1.34 4.34 7.91
C ASP A 79 -0.36 4.86 6.83
N VAL A 80 -0.65 4.67 5.54
CA VAL A 80 0.10 5.32 4.44
C VAL A 80 0.01 6.85 4.53
N LYS A 81 -1.19 7.40 4.77
CA LYS A 81 -1.38 8.85 4.93
C LYS A 81 -0.65 9.39 6.17
N ASP A 82 -0.68 8.67 7.29
CA ASP A 82 0.08 9.03 8.50
C ASP A 82 1.59 9.01 8.22
N MET A 83 2.12 7.94 7.60
CA MET A 83 3.54 7.86 7.21
C MET A 83 3.96 9.07 6.38
N GLN A 84 3.19 9.43 5.34
CA GLN A 84 3.48 10.59 4.49
C GLN A 84 3.45 11.91 5.27
N ALA A 85 2.51 12.07 6.21
CA ALA A 85 2.46 13.23 7.09
C ALA A 85 3.70 13.31 8.00
N ARG A 86 4.12 12.19 8.61
CA ARG A 86 5.34 12.13 9.43
C ARG A 86 6.60 12.47 8.65
N LEU A 87 6.72 11.97 7.41
CA LEU A 87 7.83 12.34 6.52
C LEU A 87 7.83 13.84 6.20
N ALA A 88 6.65 14.44 6.00
CA ALA A 88 6.51 15.88 5.77
C ALA A 88 6.88 16.72 7.01
N ASP A 89 6.54 16.23 8.19
CA ASP A 89 6.85 16.84 9.50
C ASP A 89 8.29 16.58 9.96
N TRP A 90 9.08 15.85 9.17
CA TRP A 90 10.47 15.51 9.45
C TRP A 90 10.65 14.62 10.68
N ASP A 91 9.70 13.70 10.89
CA ASP A 91 9.73 12.67 11.93
C ASP A 91 9.95 11.27 11.31
N PRO A 92 11.20 10.92 10.95
CA PRO A 92 11.51 9.65 10.29
C PRO A 92 11.26 8.45 11.21
N GLN A 93 11.36 8.62 12.53
CA GLN A 93 11.12 7.53 13.47
C GLN A 93 9.64 7.14 13.50
N ALA A 94 8.73 8.11 13.59
CA ALA A 94 7.31 7.84 13.51
C ALA A 94 6.88 7.33 12.12
N ALA A 95 7.50 7.84 11.05
CA ALA A 95 7.29 7.30 9.71
C ALA A 95 7.68 5.82 9.60
N ASN A 96 8.81 5.41 10.20
CA ASN A 96 9.22 4.00 10.22
C ASN A 96 8.24 3.13 11.03
N GLN A 97 7.70 3.63 12.14
CA GLN A 97 6.66 2.89 12.88
C GLN A 97 5.37 2.75 12.05
N ALA A 98 5.09 3.72 11.19
CA ALA A 98 3.95 3.63 10.27
C ALA A 98 4.20 2.58 9.17
N THR A 99 5.43 2.41 8.68
CA THR A 99 5.75 1.33 7.73
C THR A 99 5.51 -0.04 8.34
N ASP A 100 5.89 -0.25 9.61
CA ASP A 100 5.64 -1.52 10.31
C ASP A 100 4.13 -1.85 10.35
N ARG A 101 3.27 -0.85 10.61
CA ARG A 101 1.81 -1.02 10.61
C ARG A 101 1.23 -1.28 9.22
N ILE A 102 1.78 -0.65 8.18
CA ILE A 102 1.38 -0.89 6.79
C ILE A 102 1.67 -2.35 6.42
N GLU A 103 2.89 -2.82 6.70
CA GLU A 103 3.30 -4.19 6.39
C GLU A 103 2.51 -5.23 7.18
N GLU A 104 2.27 -4.98 8.48
CA GLU A 104 1.40 -5.81 9.31
C GLU A 104 -0.02 -5.89 8.74
N GLY A 105 -0.63 -4.75 8.41
CA GLY A 105 -1.98 -4.69 7.87
C GLY A 105 -2.11 -5.38 6.49
N LEU A 106 -1.12 -5.24 5.62
CA LEU A 106 -1.06 -6.00 4.36
C LEU A 106 -0.92 -7.50 4.63
N GLY A 107 -0.12 -7.90 5.62
CA GLY A 107 0.03 -9.30 6.02
C GLY A 107 -1.26 -9.89 6.60
N GLU A 108 -2.05 -9.10 7.32
CA GLU A 108 -3.37 -9.50 7.80
C GLU A 108 -4.38 -9.66 6.66
N LEU A 109 -4.40 -8.72 5.71
CA LEU A 109 -5.27 -8.78 4.52
C LEU A 109 -4.93 -10.00 3.65
N GLU A 110 -3.65 -10.24 3.37
CA GLU A 110 -3.18 -11.40 2.59
C GLU A 110 -3.68 -12.72 3.20
N LYS A 111 -3.60 -12.87 4.53
CA LYS A 111 -4.10 -14.07 5.24
C LYS A 111 -5.61 -14.26 5.11
N ARG A 112 -6.38 -13.19 4.94
CA ARG A 112 -7.83 -13.23 4.76
C ARG A 112 -8.18 -13.61 3.32
N VAL A 113 -7.48 -13.05 2.34
CA VAL A 113 -7.63 -13.45 0.93
C VAL A 113 -7.28 -14.93 0.74
N ALA A 114 -6.32 -15.47 1.49
CA ALA A 114 -5.98 -16.89 1.47
C ALA A 114 -7.06 -17.82 2.08
N LYS A 115 -8.01 -17.27 2.85
CA LYS A 115 -9.07 -18.01 3.55
C LYS A 115 -10.46 -17.47 3.12
N PRO A 116 -10.93 -17.85 1.92
CA PRO A 116 -12.28 -17.49 1.48
C PRO A 116 -13.35 -18.04 2.43
#